data_AF-A0A7W1CUB6-F1
#
_entry.id   AF-A0A7W1CUB6-F1
#
_cell.length_a   1.000
_cell.length_b   1.000
_cell.length_c   1.000
_cell.angle_alpha   90.00
_cell.angle_beta   90.00
_cell.angle_gamma   90.00
#
_symmetry.space_group_name_H-M   'P 1'
#
loop_
_entity.id
_entity.type
_entity.pdbx_description
1 polymer ?
#
loop_
_entity_poly.entity_id
_entity_poly.type
_entity_poly.pdbx_seq_one_letter_code
_entity_poly.pdbx_strand_id
1 'polypeptide(L)'
;MIGRWIAQMNQRERILALSVAGVLFLLVNLAVWSSLLGMSAEARKDYAAQNAARTEQKVYLKKEKMWQRRADWLKKNQPKLTNPAEASTLLTQVKEIAGKHKVQ
;
A
#
# COMPACT_ATOMS: atom_id res chain seq x y z
N MET A 1 -40.46 -24.49 32.39
CA MET A 1 -39.65 -25.68 32.73
C MET A 1 -38.26 -25.32 33.24
N ILE A 2 -37.52 -24.39 32.62
CA ILE A 2 -36.16 -23.98 33.05
C ILE A 2 -36.13 -23.33 34.46
N GLY A 3 -37.13 -22.51 34.81
CA GLY A 3 -37.15 -21.80 36.10
C GLY A 3 -37.25 -22.71 37.34
N ARG A 4 -37.91 -23.87 37.24
CA ARG A 4 -38.03 -24.83 38.36
C ARG A 4 -36.73 -25.63 38.57
N TRP A 5 -35.95 -25.82 37.52
CA TRP A 5 -34.64 -26.47 37.57
C TRP A 5 -33.58 -25.54 38.22
N ILE A 6 -33.60 -24.25 37.85
CA ILE A 6 -32.74 -23.23 38.48
C ILE A 6 -33.10 -23.02 39.96
N ALA A 7 -34.37 -23.18 40.34
CA ALA A 7 -34.82 -23.06 41.72
C ALA A 7 -34.44 -24.27 42.60
N GLN A 8 -34.10 -25.42 42.01
CA GLN A 8 -33.61 -26.61 42.73
C GLN A 8 -32.09 -26.64 42.90
N MET A 9 -31.33 -25.81 42.17
CA MET A 9 -29.87 -25.75 42.25
C MET A 9 -29.39 -25.02 43.50
N ASN A 10 -28.32 -25.55 44.10
CA ASN A 10 -27.72 -24.95 45.28
C ASN A 10 -27.04 -23.62 44.91
N GLN A 11 -26.91 -22.68 45.86
CA GLN A 11 -26.46 -21.30 45.57
C GLN A 11 -25.10 -21.25 44.85
N ARG A 12 -24.21 -22.20 45.15
CA ARG A 12 -22.89 -22.35 44.51
C ARG A 12 -22.97 -22.76 43.04
N GLU A 13 -23.88 -23.69 42.71
CA GLU A 13 -24.06 -24.19 41.35
C GLU A 13 -24.68 -23.10 40.46
N ARG A 14 -25.54 -22.25 41.03
CA ARG A 14 -26.11 -21.10 40.33
C ARG A 14 -25.06 -20.03 39.99
N ILE A 15 -24.12 -19.78 40.88
CA ILE A 15 -23.00 -18.85 40.64
C ILE A 15 -22.07 -19.40 39.54
N LEU A 16 -21.74 -20.70 39.60
CA LEU A 16 -20.96 -21.37 38.56
C LEU A 16 -21.65 -21.29 37.19
N ALA A 17 -22.95 -21.60 37.12
CA ALA A 17 -23.71 -21.52 35.88
C ALA A 17 -23.76 -20.09 35.31
N LEU A 18 -23.94 -19.08 36.17
CA LEU A 18 -23.91 -17.67 35.75
C LEU A 18 -22.52 -17.26 35.25
N SER A 19 -21.46 -17.73 35.90
CA SER A 19 -20.08 -17.47 35.47
C SER A 19 -19.80 -18.10 34.10
N VAL A 20 -20.14 -19.37 33.92
CA VAL A 20 -19.98 -20.08 32.64
C VAL A 20 -20.78 -19.41 31.53
N ALA A 21 -22.04 -19.05 31.80
CA ALA A 21 -22.87 -18.32 30.86
C ALA A 21 -22.27 -16.95 30.50
N GLY A 22 -21.72 -16.22 31.47
CA GLY A 22 -21.05 -14.95 31.26
C GLY A 22 -19.79 -15.08 30.39
N VAL A 23 -18.97 -16.09 30.65
CA VAL A 23 -17.77 -16.38 29.85
C VAL A 23 -18.15 -16.74 28.41
N LEU A 24 -19.14 -17.61 28.23
CA LEU A 24 -19.64 -17.97 26.89
C LEU A 24 -20.19 -16.75 26.15
N PHE A 25 -20.95 -15.90 26.82
CA PHE A 25 -21.47 -14.67 26.24
C PHE A 25 -20.34 -13.73 25.80
N LEU A 26 -19.31 -13.54 26.63
CA LEU A 26 -18.15 -12.73 26.29
C LEU A 26 -17.38 -13.28 25.09
N LEU A 27 -17.16 -14.59 25.02
CA LEU A 27 -16.46 -15.22 23.90
C LEU A 27 -17.22 -15.05 22.58
N VAL A 28 -18.53 -15.29 22.59
CA VAL A 28 -19.38 -15.09 21.42
C VAL A 28 -19.37 -13.63 20.99
N ASN A 29 -19.55 -12.71 21.95
CA ASN A 29 -19.52 -11.28 21.67
C ASN A 29 -18.17 -10.87 21.07
N LEU A 30 -17.05 -11.28 21.67
CA LEU A 30 -15.71 -10.98 21.17
C LEU A 30 -15.49 -11.51 19.75
N ALA A 31 -15.94 -12.74 19.46
CA ALA A 31 -15.83 -13.34 18.13
C ALA A 31 -16.64 -12.58 17.06
N VAL A 32 -17.84 -12.09 17.41
CA VAL A 32 -18.65 -11.26 16.51
C VAL A 32 -17.94 -9.95 16.21
N TRP A 33 -17.44 -9.26 17.24
CA TRP A 33 -16.71 -8.00 17.07
C TRP A 33 -15.38 -8.18 16.31
N SER A 34 -14.63 -9.25 16.59
CA SER A 34 -13.37 -9.54 15.89
C SER A 34 -13.59 -9.88 14.43
N SER A 35 -14.68 -10.57 14.09
CA SER A 35 -15.04 -10.88 12.70
C SER A 35 -15.45 -9.62 11.95
N LEU A 36 -16.26 -8.76 12.58
CA LEU A 36 -16.71 -7.49 12.01
C LEU A 36 -15.53 -6.55 11.72
N LEU A 37 -14.59 -6.43 12.67
CA LEU A 37 -13.39 -5.61 12.51
C LEU A 37 -12.36 -6.27 11.58
N GLY A 38 -12.21 -7.59 11.62
CA GLY A 38 -11.30 -8.36 10.77
C GLY A 38 -11.64 -8.22 9.28
N MET A 39 -12.92 -8.39 8.91
CA MET A 39 -13.38 -8.19 7.54
C MET A 39 -13.14 -6.77 7.03
N SER A 40 -13.29 -5.76 7.92
CA SER A 40 -13.02 -4.36 7.55
C SER A 40 -11.54 -4.08 7.32
N ALA A 41 -10.66 -4.76 8.06
CA ALA A 41 -9.21 -4.63 7.93
C ALA A 41 -8.68 -5.33 6.68
N GLU A 42 -9.24 -6.48 6.32
CA GLU A 42 -8.86 -7.25 5.13
C GLU A 42 -9.25 -6.50 3.85
N ALA A 43 -10.48 -5.99 3.78
CA ALA A 43 -10.91 -5.13 2.66
C ALA A 43 -10.00 -3.91 2.50
N ARG A 44 -9.62 -3.24 3.59
CA ARG A 44 -8.70 -2.08 3.54
C ARG A 44 -7.30 -2.45 3.04
N LYS A 45 -6.80 -3.64 3.36
CA LYS A 45 -5.50 -4.14 2.85
C LYS A 45 -5.55 -4.38 1.35
N ASP A 46 -6.62 -4.97 0.84
CA ASP A 46 -6.81 -5.22 -0.59
C ASP A 46 -6.95 -3.91 -1.38
N TYR A 47 -7.70 -2.94 -0.85
CA TYR A 47 -7.79 -1.61 -1.45
C TYR A 47 -6.44 -0.87 -1.41
N ALA A 48 -5.69 -0.95 -0.32
CA ALA A 48 -4.36 -0.33 -0.23
C ALA A 48 -3.37 -0.94 -1.23
N ALA A 49 -3.39 -2.26 -1.40
CA ALA A 49 -2.55 -2.96 -2.37
C ALA A 49 -2.89 -2.55 -3.82
N GLN A 50 -4.18 -2.48 -4.18
CA GLN A 50 -4.59 -1.98 -5.50
C GLN A 50 -4.22 -0.51 -5.73
N ASN A 51 -4.34 0.33 -4.69
CA ASN A 51 -4.02 1.75 -4.83
C ASN A 51 -2.51 1.98 -4.95
N ALA A 52 -1.68 1.16 -4.29
CA ALA A 52 -0.23 1.19 -4.44
C ALA A 52 0.17 0.88 -5.90
N ALA A 53 -0.38 -0.19 -6.49
CA ALA A 53 -0.13 -0.55 -7.88
C ALA A 53 -0.53 0.56 -8.88
N ARG A 54 -1.67 1.24 -8.64
CA ARG A 54 -2.10 2.39 -9.47
C ARG A 54 -1.24 3.63 -9.28
N THR A 55 -0.67 3.82 -8.10
CA THR A 55 0.21 4.96 -7.82
C THR A 55 1.54 4.82 -8.54
N GLU A 56 2.10 3.61 -8.59
CA GLU A 56 3.29 3.31 -9.41
C GLU A 56 3.03 3.60 -10.89
N GLN A 57 1.91 3.13 -11.44
CA GLN A 57 1.54 3.39 -12.83
C GLN A 57 1.35 4.89 -13.12
N LYS A 58 0.77 5.67 -12.19
CA LYS A 58 0.65 7.13 -12.32
C LYS A 58 2.02 7.83 -12.36
N VAL A 59 3.03 7.31 -11.66
CA VAL A 59 4.39 7.88 -11.72
C VAL A 59 4.99 7.68 -13.11
N TYR A 60 4.78 6.52 -13.73
CA TYR A 60 5.24 6.27 -15.11
C TYR A 60 4.52 7.16 -16.13
N LEU A 61 3.19 7.28 -16.04
CA LEU A 61 2.41 8.17 -16.92
C LEU A 61 2.75 9.65 -16.72
N LYS A 62 3.00 10.10 -15.48
CA LYS A 62 3.47 11.47 -15.22
C LYS A 62 4.84 11.74 -15.86
N LYS A 63 5.71 10.73 -15.91
CA LYS A 63 7.03 10.85 -16.54
C LYS A 63 6.94 10.90 -18.06
N GLU A 64 5.93 10.29 -18.68
CA GLU A 64 5.74 10.29 -20.14
C GLU A 64 5.69 11.70 -20.74
N LYS A 65 4.92 12.62 -20.14
CA LYS A 65 4.84 14.02 -20.60
C LYS A 65 6.18 14.76 -20.49
N MET A 66 7.01 14.40 -19.51
CA MET A 66 8.36 14.94 -19.36
C MET A 66 9.30 14.40 -20.43
N TRP A 67 9.23 13.10 -20.74
CA TRP A 67 10.02 12.47 -21.80
C TRP A 67 9.65 13.00 -23.19
N GLN A 68 8.36 13.20 -23.47
CA GLN A 68 7.87 13.87 -24.69
C GLN A 68 8.49 15.26 -24.86
N ARG A 69 8.44 16.10 -23.81
CA ARG A 69 9.09 17.43 -23.84
C ARG A 69 10.61 17.34 -24.06
N ARG A 70 11.27 16.36 -23.48
CA ARG A 70 12.72 16.13 -23.69
C ARG A 70 13.01 15.75 -25.13
N ALA A 71 12.22 14.86 -25.73
CA ALA A 71 12.38 14.45 -27.11
C ALA A 71 12.17 15.62 -28.08
N ASP A 72 11.15 16.46 -27.84
CA ASP A 72 10.91 17.68 -28.63
C ASP A 72 12.04 18.70 -28.47
N TRP A 73 12.54 18.87 -27.24
CA TRP A 73 13.68 19.75 -26.98
C TRP A 73 14.95 19.24 -27.69
N LEU A 74 15.22 17.94 -27.64
CA LEU A 74 16.34 17.32 -28.35
C LEU A 74 16.22 17.51 -29.86
N LYS A 75 15.05 17.25 -30.46
CA LYS A 75 14.83 17.50 -31.89
C LYS A 75 15.13 18.95 -32.30
N LYS A 76 14.83 19.91 -31.44
CA LYS A 76 15.04 21.35 -31.72
C LYS A 76 16.46 21.82 -31.49
N ASN A 77 17.13 21.31 -30.45
CA ASN A 77 18.41 21.84 -29.98
C ASN A 77 19.61 20.92 -30.27
N GLN A 78 19.38 19.70 -30.77
CA GLN A 78 20.48 18.79 -31.07
C GLN A 78 21.22 19.29 -32.32
N PRO A 79 22.52 19.60 -32.21
CA PRO A 79 23.33 19.95 -33.38
C PRO A 79 23.39 18.75 -34.32
N LYS A 80 23.23 18.99 -35.62
CA LYS A 80 23.39 17.95 -36.64
C LYS A 80 24.86 17.56 -36.71
N LEU A 81 25.17 16.34 -36.28
CA LEU A 81 26.52 15.81 -36.32
C LEU A 81 26.79 15.27 -37.72
N THR A 82 27.56 16.03 -38.49
CA THR A 82 27.97 15.66 -39.85
C THR A 82 29.21 14.77 -39.88
N ASN A 83 29.97 14.70 -38.79
CA ASN A 83 31.21 13.91 -38.70
C ASN A 83 31.35 13.19 -37.34
N PRO A 84 31.68 11.89 -37.30
CA PRO A 84 31.93 11.13 -36.05
C PRO A 84 33.04 11.71 -35.15
N ALA A 85 33.99 12.47 -35.70
CA ALA A 85 35.00 13.17 -34.90
C ALA A 85 34.40 14.28 -34.01
N GLU A 86 33.41 15.03 -34.52
CA GLU A 86 32.70 16.08 -33.78
C GLU A 86 31.75 15.50 -32.71
N ALA A 87 31.21 14.31 -32.95
CA ALA A 87 30.41 13.59 -31.96
C ALA A 87 31.24 13.22 -30.73
N SER A 88 32.50 12.82 -30.93
CA SER A 88 33.41 12.39 -29.86
C SER A 88 33.88 13.56 -29.00
N THR A 89 34.09 14.74 -29.59
CA THR A 89 34.49 15.95 -28.84
C THR A 89 33.33 16.49 -27.99
N LEU A 90 32.10 16.49 -28.53
CA LEU A 90 30.90 16.87 -27.78
C LEU A 90 30.61 15.91 -26.62
N LEU A 91 30.80 14.60 -26.83
CA LEU A 91 30.65 13.61 -25.75
C LEU A 91 31.65 13.88 -24.62
N THR A 92 32.88 14.27 -24.96
CA THR A 92 33.93 14.61 -23.99
C THR A 92 33.57 15.87 -23.19
N GLN A 93 33.05 16.91 -23.86
CA GLN A 93 32.58 18.13 -23.18
C GLN A 93 31.38 17.87 -22.27
N VAL A 94 30.42 17.06 -22.72
CA VAL A 94 29.26 16.67 -21.88
C VAL A 94 29.73 15.91 -20.64
N LYS A 95 30.71 15.00 -20.79
CA LYS A 95 31.29 14.24 -19.67
C LYS A 95 31.99 15.14 -18.65
N GLU A 96 32.68 16.17 -19.12
CA GLU A 96 33.33 17.16 -18.24
C GLU A 96 32.29 18.03 -17.49
N ILE A 97 31.24 18.48 -18.17
CA ILE A 97 30.16 19.29 -17.57
C ILE A 97 29.34 18.45 -16.57
N ALA A 98 29.07 17.18 -16.88
CA ALA A 98 28.39 16.25 -15.98
C ALA A 98 29.21 15.99 -14.71
N GLY A 99 30.52 15.83 -14.85
CA GLY A 99 31.46 15.74 -13.72
C GLY A 99 31.42 16.97 -12.81
N LYS A 100 31.35 18.19 -13.37
CA LYS A 100 31.22 19.44 -12.60
C LYS A 100 29.91 19.53 -11.81
N HIS A 101 28.83 18.94 -12.30
CA HIS A 101 27.52 18.94 -11.64
C HIS A 101 27.25 17.70 -10.77
N LYS A 102 28.24 16.81 -10.59
CA LYS A 102 28.13 15.55 -9.84
C LYS A 102 26.97 14.65 -10.32
N VAL A 103 26.62 14.76 -11.60
CA VAL A 103 25.66 13.86 -12.23
C VAL A 103 26.48 12.67 -12.73
N GLN A 104 26.37 11.54 -12.03
CA GLN A 104 27.00 10.27 -12.42
C GLN A 104 26.24 9.61 -13.57
#